data_AF-A0A0F2TCQ7-F1
#
_entry.id   AF-A0A0F2TCQ7-F1
#
_cell.length_a   1.000
_cell.length_b   1.000
_cell.length_c   1.000
_cell.angle_alpha   90.00
_cell.angle_beta   90.00
_cell.angle_gamma   90.00
#
_symmetry.space_group_name_H-M   'P 1'
#
loop_
_entity.id
_entity.type
_entity.pdbx_description
1 polymer ?
#
loop_
_entity_poly.entity_id
_entity_poly.type
_entity_poly.pdbx_seq_one_letter_code
_entity_poly.pdbx_strand_id
1 'polypeptide(L)'
;MKIAVRGALLAAAVSLCAAVPLLAGASAHAGSTTPTTDATCVLKGHGVFTAALDQGGLDLPLSDTLAMTGTVTCVDAAGAPAGTGTFERTVTMPAASCTGDEHGDTATTTVHWTDRSASTFDFSRIDVVKVNGTASLVAAGAVEASSARFAGDALNAVGTSDGTGCGTPAGETALDSTLVLRLTH
;
A
#
# COMPACT_ATOMS: atom_id res chain seq x y z
N MET A 1 -63.63 43.19 -6.67
CA MET A 1 -63.56 43.81 -8.01
C MET A 1 -63.49 45.32 -7.87
N LYS A 2 -62.34 45.92 -8.17
CA LYS A 2 -62.16 47.35 -8.48
C LYS A 2 -60.82 47.43 -9.23
N ILE A 3 -60.90 47.77 -10.51
CA ILE A 3 -59.76 48.03 -11.39
C ILE A 3 -59.50 49.53 -11.36
N ALA A 4 -58.23 49.93 -11.23
CA ALA A 4 -57.74 51.21 -11.71
C ALA A 4 -56.28 51.05 -12.15
N VAL A 5 -55.92 51.78 -13.20
CA VAL A 5 -54.83 51.56 -14.14
C VAL A 5 -54.01 52.85 -14.28
N ARG A 6 -52.74 52.72 -14.69
CA ARG A 6 -51.84 53.63 -15.45
C ARG A 6 -50.72 54.42 -14.72
N GLY A 7 -49.54 54.33 -15.35
CA GLY A 7 -48.36 55.20 -15.22
C GLY A 7 -47.05 54.41 -15.38
N ALA A 8 -46.71 53.85 -16.55
CA ALA A 8 -45.88 54.43 -17.63
C ALA A 8 -44.45 54.87 -17.20
N LEU A 9 -43.41 54.15 -17.68
CA LEU A 9 -42.23 54.75 -18.33
C LEU A 9 -41.34 53.71 -19.05
N LEU A 10 -40.84 54.17 -20.19
CA LEU A 10 -40.01 53.60 -21.25
C LEU A 10 -38.79 52.77 -20.77
N ALA A 11 -38.57 51.58 -21.31
CA ALA A 11 -37.83 51.26 -22.54
C ALA A 11 -36.31 51.46 -22.44
N ALA A 12 -35.57 50.35 -22.38
CA ALA A 12 -34.26 50.19 -23.02
C ALA A 12 -33.99 48.69 -23.17
N ALA A 13 -34.36 48.16 -24.34
CA ALA A 13 -33.85 46.89 -24.83
C ALA A 13 -32.42 47.11 -25.32
N VAL A 14 -31.47 46.34 -24.80
CA VAL A 14 -30.17 46.16 -25.43
C VAL A 14 -29.98 44.66 -25.61
N SER A 15 -30.42 44.15 -26.77
CA SER A 15 -29.98 42.86 -27.28
C SER A 15 -28.55 43.01 -27.79
N LEU A 16 -27.61 42.28 -27.19
CA LEU A 16 -26.42 41.81 -27.90
C LEU A 16 -26.54 40.30 -28.07
N CYS A 17 -26.77 39.91 -29.33
CA CYS A 17 -26.50 38.58 -29.82
C CYS A 17 -25.00 38.33 -29.94
N ALA A 18 -24.66 37.04 -29.97
CA ALA A 18 -23.37 36.40 -30.30
C ALA A 18 -22.36 36.33 -29.13
N ALA A 19 -21.74 35.20 -28.80
CA ALA A 19 -21.58 33.94 -29.52
C ALA A 19 -21.41 32.77 -28.52
N VAL A 20 -22.06 31.66 -28.82
CA VAL A 20 -21.77 30.34 -28.24
C VAL A 20 -20.63 29.74 -29.07
N PRO A 21 -19.47 29.36 -28.49
CA PRO A 21 -18.65 28.33 -29.08
C PRO A 21 -19.13 26.98 -28.54
N LEU A 22 -19.93 26.30 -29.36
CA LEU A 22 -19.98 24.85 -29.40
C LEU A 22 -18.61 24.39 -29.94
N LEU A 23 -17.75 23.91 -29.07
CA LEU A 23 -16.59 23.11 -29.45
C LEU A 23 -16.77 21.70 -28.88
N ALA A 24 -17.33 20.86 -29.74
CA ALA A 24 -17.24 19.42 -29.64
C ALA A 24 -15.77 18.99 -29.78
N GLY A 25 -15.42 17.91 -29.07
CA GLY A 25 -14.39 16.98 -29.51
C GLY A 25 -12.94 17.36 -29.21
N ALA A 26 -12.52 17.15 -27.97
CA ALA A 26 -11.16 16.73 -27.68
C ALA A 26 -11.21 15.60 -26.65
N SER A 27 -11.46 14.38 -27.13
CA SER A 27 -11.05 13.17 -26.41
C SER A 27 -9.52 13.14 -26.42
N ALA A 28 -8.91 13.77 -25.42
CA ALA A 28 -7.50 13.64 -25.10
C ALA A 28 -7.37 12.51 -24.07
N HIS A 29 -7.03 11.32 -24.57
CA HIS A 29 -6.43 10.27 -23.75
C HIS A 29 -4.96 10.67 -23.53
N ALA A 30 -4.62 11.21 -22.36
CA ALA A 30 -3.23 11.34 -21.91
C ALA A 30 -3.16 11.70 -20.42
N GLY A 31 -2.61 10.79 -19.62
CA GLY A 31 -2.15 11.02 -18.26
C GLY A 31 -3.23 10.86 -17.20
N SER A 32 -3.38 9.64 -16.66
CA SER A 32 -3.90 9.47 -15.30
C SER A 32 -2.88 10.11 -14.36
N THR A 33 -2.92 11.44 -14.19
CA THR A 33 -2.31 12.11 -13.04
C THR A 33 -3.26 11.91 -11.87
N THR A 34 -3.39 10.65 -11.43
CA THR A 34 -3.91 10.36 -10.10
C THR A 34 -3.06 11.17 -9.14
N PRO A 35 -3.62 12.05 -8.29
CA PRO A 35 -2.83 12.77 -7.32
C PRO A 35 -2.07 11.76 -6.47
N THR A 36 -0.78 11.68 -6.71
CA THR A 36 0.24 10.99 -5.93
C THR A 36 0.38 11.77 -4.64
N THR A 37 -0.29 11.29 -3.60
CA THR A 37 -0.24 11.89 -2.28
C THR A 37 0.60 10.99 -1.40
N ASP A 38 1.62 11.57 -0.77
CA ASP A 38 2.36 10.89 0.29
C ASP A 38 1.38 10.25 1.28
N ALA A 39 1.62 8.99 1.61
CA ALA A 39 0.71 8.21 2.42
C ALA A 39 1.45 7.41 3.49
N THR A 40 0.73 7.14 4.57
CA THR A 40 1.17 6.23 5.61
C THR A 40 0.23 5.05 5.65
N CYS A 41 0.75 3.85 5.38
CA CYS A 41 -0.01 2.62 5.43
C CYS A 41 0.43 1.77 6.61
N VAL A 42 -0.51 1.11 7.26
CA VAL A 42 -0.22 0.10 8.29
C VAL A 42 -0.68 -1.25 7.75
N LEU A 43 0.27 -2.17 7.61
CA LEU A 43 0.03 -3.56 7.28
C LEU A 43 0.06 -4.37 8.58
N LYS A 44 -0.98 -5.16 8.82
CA LYS A 44 -1.03 -6.14 9.89
C LYS A 44 -1.26 -7.50 9.27
N GLY A 45 -0.33 -8.42 9.46
CA GLY A 45 -0.38 -9.73 8.81
C GLY A 45 -0.03 -10.86 9.75
N HIS A 46 -0.58 -12.03 9.42
CA HIS A 46 -0.26 -13.31 10.00
C HIS A 46 0.48 -14.14 8.95
N GLY A 47 1.63 -14.68 9.32
CA GLY A 47 2.54 -15.41 8.45
C GLY A 47 2.74 -16.86 8.89
N VAL A 48 2.86 -17.75 7.90
CA VAL A 48 3.24 -19.15 8.09
C VAL A 48 4.37 -19.52 7.14
N PHE A 49 5.36 -20.24 7.64
CA PHE A 49 6.46 -20.76 6.84
C PHE A 49 5.97 -21.90 5.97
N THR A 50 6.47 -21.95 4.73
CA THR A 50 6.07 -22.99 3.76
C THR A 50 6.64 -24.35 4.15
N ALA A 51 7.83 -24.37 4.73
CA ALA A 51 8.49 -25.57 5.21
C ALA A 51 8.99 -25.39 6.65
N ALA A 52 8.07 -25.12 7.58
CA ALA A 52 8.38 -24.86 8.98
C ALA A 52 9.27 -25.96 9.61
N LEU A 53 10.38 -25.56 10.21
CA LEU A 53 11.26 -26.46 10.98
C LEU A 53 10.72 -26.71 12.40
N ASP A 54 10.58 -27.98 12.77
CA ASP A 54 10.23 -28.37 14.14
C ASP A 54 11.34 -28.04 15.14
N GLN A 55 10.97 -27.93 16.42
CA GLN A 55 11.93 -27.78 17.51
C GLN A 55 12.97 -28.90 17.50
N GLY A 56 14.26 -28.53 17.53
CA GLY A 56 15.37 -29.48 17.43
C GLY A 56 15.64 -30.02 16.01
N GLY A 57 14.95 -29.49 15.00
CA GLY A 57 15.28 -29.71 13.59
C GLY A 57 16.69 -29.22 13.24
N LEU A 58 17.28 -29.83 12.23
CA LEU A 58 18.56 -29.37 11.69
C LEU A 58 18.31 -28.11 10.85
N ASP A 59 18.87 -27.00 11.30
CA ASP A 59 18.95 -25.77 10.52
C ASP A 59 19.90 -26.01 9.34
N LEU A 60 19.31 -26.23 8.16
CA LEU A 60 20.04 -26.40 6.91
C LEU A 60 20.03 -25.07 6.17
N PRO A 61 21.13 -24.67 5.50
CA PRO A 61 21.18 -23.44 4.73
C PRO A 61 20.37 -23.58 3.44
N LEU A 62 19.05 -23.55 3.58
CA LEU A 62 18.06 -23.63 2.51
C LEU A 62 17.24 -22.35 2.54
N SER A 63 16.87 -21.86 1.37
CA SER A 63 15.94 -20.74 1.27
C SER A 63 14.57 -21.20 1.77
N ASP A 64 13.91 -20.36 2.55
CA ASP A 64 12.54 -20.59 2.96
C ASP A 64 11.64 -19.42 2.54
N THR A 65 10.34 -19.65 2.56
CA THR A 65 9.31 -18.72 2.15
C THR A 65 8.27 -18.57 3.25
N LEU A 66 8.12 -17.33 3.73
CA LEU A 66 7.04 -16.95 4.63
C LEU A 66 5.87 -16.41 3.80
N ALA A 67 4.75 -17.13 3.82
CA ALA A 67 3.50 -16.69 3.23
C ALA A 67 2.69 -15.95 4.30
N MET A 68 2.26 -14.73 4.00
CA MET A 68 1.49 -13.90 4.92
C MET A 68 0.17 -13.44 4.30
N THR A 69 -0.84 -13.31 5.14
CA THR A 69 -2.09 -12.65 4.78
C THR A 69 -2.45 -11.62 5.84
N GLY A 70 -3.18 -10.57 5.46
CA GLY A 70 -3.47 -9.52 6.42
C GLY A 70 -4.37 -8.41 5.90
N THR A 71 -4.37 -7.32 6.66
CA THR A 71 -5.13 -6.09 6.37
C THR A 71 -4.19 -4.91 6.20
N VAL A 72 -4.58 -3.99 5.33
CA VAL A 72 -3.91 -2.70 5.15
C VAL A 72 -4.88 -1.54 5.35
N THR A 73 -4.40 -0.50 6.03
CA THR A 73 -5.10 0.78 6.15
C THR A 73 -4.11 1.90 5.85
N CYS A 74 -4.49 2.81 4.97
CA CYS A 74 -3.67 3.94 4.54
C CYS A 74 -4.38 5.26 4.82
N VAL A 75 -3.61 6.25 5.26
CA VAL A 75 -4.02 7.65 5.37
C VAL A 75 -3.05 8.52 4.57
N ASP A 76 -3.54 9.63 4.02
CA ASP A 76 -2.69 10.61 3.35
C ASP A 76 -1.92 11.49 4.35
N ALA A 77 -1.06 12.37 3.85
CA ALA A 77 -0.29 13.30 4.67
C ALA A 77 -1.14 14.24 5.55
N ALA A 78 -2.41 14.49 5.19
CA ALA A 78 -3.35 15.28 5.98
C ALA A 78 -4.12 14.42 7.00
N GLY A 79 -3.93 13.10 6.99
CA GLY A 79 -4.63 12.14 7.85
C GLY A 79 -5.99 11.70 7.32
N ALA A 80 -6.36 12.05 6.09
CA ALA A 80 -7.60 11.59 5.50
C ALA A 80 -7.47 10.13 5.00
N PRO A 81 -8.56 9.33 5.00
CA PRO A 81 -8.52 7.95 4.52
C PRO A 81 -8.08 7.87 3.06
N ALA A 82 -6.99 7.15 2.80
CA ALA A 82 -6.43 6.96 1.46
C ALA A 82 -6.70 5.56 0.88
N GLY A 83 -7.01 4.57 1.72
CA GLY A 83 -7.41 3.24 1.27
C GLY A 83 -7.43 2.19 2.38
N THR A 84 -8.28 1.18 2.24
CA THR A 84 -8.30 -0.02 3.09
C THR A 84 -8.45 -1.27 2.25
N GLY A 85 -7.88 -2.38 2.70
CA GLY A 85 -7.93 -3.64 1.96
C GLY A 85 -7.35 -4.82 2.73
N THR A 86 -7.26 -5.94 2.03
CA THR A 86 -6.52 -7.13 2.46
C THR A 86 -5.26 -7.27 1.62
N PHE A 87 -4.32 -8.09 2.07
CA PHE A 87 -3.14 -8.41 1.27
C PHE A 87 -2.72 -9.86 1.43
N GLU A 88 -2.06 -10.36 0.40
CA GLU A 88 -1.19 -11.53 0.45
C GLU A 88 0.25 -11.06 0.22
N ARG A 89 1.18 -11.63 0.97
CA ARG A 89 2.60 -11.31 0.90
C ARG A 89 3.43 -12.59 0.91
N THR A 90 4.46 -12.62 0.08
CA THR A 90 5.46 -13.68 0.06
C THR A 90 6.80 -13.06 0.38
N VAL A 91 7.43 -13.51 1.47
CA VAL A 91 8.80 -13.12 1.84
C VAL A 91 9.74 -14.25 1.47
N THR A 92 10.78 -13.93 0.72
CA THR A 92 11.84 -14.86 0.35
C THR A 92 13.06 -14.61 1.24
N MET A 93 13.42 -15.61 2.05
CA MET A 93 14.60 -15.56 2.91
C MET A 93 15.76 -16.32 2.24
N PRO A 94 16.93 -15.69 2.05
CA PRO A 94 18.08 -16.36 1.47
C PRO A 94 18.63 -17.51 2.36
N ALA A 95 19.08 -18.57 1.70
CA ALA A 95 19.62 -19.78 2.33
C ALA A 95 20.78 -19.54 3.32
N ALA A 96 21.62 -18.54 3.08
CA ALA A 96 22.79 -18.25 3.90
C ALA A 96 22.48 -17.38 5.13
N SER A 97 21.25 -16.88 5.25
CA SER A 97 20.88 -15.87 6.24
C SER A 97 19.87 -16.36 7.27
N CYS A 98 19.49 -17.63 7.21
CA CYS A 98 18.74 -18.29 8.27
C CYS A 98 19.60 -18.77 9.44
N THR A 99 20.90 -18.45 9.52
CA THR A 99 21.77 -18.88 10.63
C THR A 99 22.11 -17.76 11.63
N GLY A 100 21.37 -16.63 11.62
CA GLY A 100 21.69 -15.44 12.41
C GLY A 100 20.52 -14.49 12.66
N ASP A 101 20.78 -13.47 13.47
CA ASP A 101 19.78 -12.48 13.90
C ASP A 101 19.49 -11.42 12.83
N GLU A 102 20.37 -11.30 11.82
CA GLU A 102 20.22 -10.38 10.69
C GLU A 102 20.19 -11.07 9.32
N HIS A 103 19.17 -10.73 8.54
CA HIS A 103 19.05 -11.15 7.14
C HIS A 103 18.40 -10.09 6.27
N GLY A 104 18.73 -10.12 4.97
CA GLY A 104 18.21 -9.22 3.94
C GLY A 104 17.19 -9.94 3.07
N ASP A 105 15.91 -9.87 3.44
CA ASP A 105 14.85 -10.53 2.68
C ASP A 105 14.36 -9.65 1.53
N THR A 106 13.65 -10.29 0.61
CA THR A 106 12.80 -9.62 -0.37
C THR A 106 11.37 -10.04 -0.17
N ALA A 107 10.41 -9.20 -0.55
CA ALA A 107 9.02 -9.59 -0.51
C ALA A 107 8.17 -8.91 -1.56
N THR A 108 7.23 -9.66 -2.13
CA THR A 108 6.16 -9.08 -2.95
C THR A 108 4.86 -9.14 -2.16
N THR A 109 4.15 -8.00 -2.09
CA THR A 109 2.85 -7.89 -1.42
C THR A 109 1.80 -7.43 -2.42
N THR A 110 0.77 -8.24 -2.63
CA THR A 110 -0.40 -7.84 -3.42
C THR A 110 -1.45 -7.32 -2.47
N VAL A 111 -1.86 -6.07 -2.65
CA VAL A 111 -2.96 -5.45 -1.90
C VAL A 111 -4.22 -5.51 -2.72
N HIS A 112 -5.27 -6.09 -2.15
CA HIS A 112 -6.63 -6.07 -2.66
C HIS A 112 -7.43 -4.99 -1.93
N TRP A 113 -7.70 -3.88 -2.62
CA TRP A 113 -8.45 -2.76 -2.08
C TRP A 113 -9.94 -3.08 -1.97
N THR A 114 -10.63 -2.38 -1.06
CA THR A 114 -12.09 -2.56 -0.85
C THR A 114 -12.91 -2.27 -2.11
N ASP A 115 -12.41 -1.43 -3.02
CA ASP A 115 -13.04 -1.14 -4.32
C ASP A 115 -12.78 -2.22 -5.40
N ARG A 116 -12.09 -3.31 -5.03
CA ARG A 116 -11.67 -4.44 -5.87
C ARG A 116 -10.52 -4.15 -6.84
N SER A 117 -9.93 -2.96 -6.77
CA SER A 117 -8.66 -2.70 -7.45
C SER A 117 -7.49 -3.37 -6.70
N ALA A 118 -6.32 -3.45 -7.34
CA ALA A 118 -5.13 -4.04 -6.74
C ALA A 118 -3.89 -3.15 -6.92
N SER A 119 -2.99 -3.23 -5.94
CA SER A 119 -1.64 -2.65 -6.02
C SER A 119 -0.60 -3.71 -5.65
N THR A 120 0.58 -3.65 -6.26
CA THR A 120 1.71 -4.51 -5.92
C THR A 120 2.79 -3.68 -5.24
N PHE A 121 3.15 -4.04 -4.01
CA PHE A 121 4.22 -3.43 -3.25
C PHE A 121 5.40 -4.38 -3.27
N ASP A 122 6.51 -3.95 -3.86
CA ASP A 122 7.73 -4.74 -3.97
C ASP A 122 8.77 -4.23 -2.98
N PHE A 123 9.12 -5.08 -2.02
CA PHE A 123 10.14 -4.84 -1.01
C PHE A 123 11.44 -5.44 -1.50
N SER A 124 12.26 -4.60 -2.11
CA SER A 124 13.60 -4.96 -2.61
C SER A 124 14.60 -5.31 -1.49
N ARG A 125 14.33 -4.88 -0.26
CA ARG A 125 15.15 -5.17 0.92
C ARG A 125 14.33 -5.11 2.20
N ILE A 126 14.50 -6.09 3.07
CA ILE A 126 14.00 -6.11 4.44
C ILE A 126 15.15 -6.55 5.33
N ASP A 127 15.65 -5.63 6.16
CA ASP A 127 16.59 -5.94 7.22
C ASP A 127 15.82 -6.37 8.47
N VAL A 128 16.23 -7.49 9.04
CA VAL A 128 15.64 -8.07 10.24
C VAL A 128 16.65 -8.03 11.37
N VAL A 129 16.21 -7.74 12.60
CA VAL A 129 17.01 -7.89 13.83
C VAL A 129 16.16 -8.60 14.87
N LYS A 130 16.59 -9.76 15.38
CA LYS A 130 15.81 -10.59 16.31
C LYS A 130 16.32 -10.45 17.75
N VAL A 131 15.40 -10.26 18.71
CA VAL A 131 15.68 -10.26 20.15
C VAL A 131 14.52 -10.92 20.90
N ASN A 132 14.79 -11.99 21.66
CA ASN A 132 13.81 -12.66 22.53
C ASN A 132 12.50 -13.08 21.84
N GLY A 133 12.56 -13.53 20.58
CA GLY A 133 11.37 -13.95 19.82
C GLY A 133 10.54 -12.81 19.21
N THR A 134 11.04 -11.57 19.29
CA THR A 134 10.53 -10.42 18.54
C THR A 134 11.56 -10.01 17.50
N ALA A 135 11.14 -9.83 16.26
CA ALA A 135 11.93 -9.27 15.18
C ALA A 135 11.59 -7.79 14.98
N SER A 136 12.60 -6.94 14.87
CA SER A 136 12.51 -5.57 14.37
C SER A 136 12.82 -5.57 12.88
N LEU A 137 11.99 -4.88 12.10
CA LEU A 137 12.06 -4.87 10.64
C LEU A 137 12.33 -3.44 10.14
N VAL A 138 13.24 -3.30 9.19
CA VAL A 138 13.41 -2.09 8.37
C VAL A 138 13.37 -2.52 6.92
N ALA A 139 12.46 -1.97 6.12
CA ALA A 139 12.30 -2.38 4.73
C ALA A 139 12.25 -1.20 3.77
N ALA A 140 12.69 -1.44 2.54
CA ALA A 140 12.70 -0.47 1.46
C ALA A 140 12.29 -1.11 0.13
N GLY A 141 11.65 -0.32 -0.72
CA GLY A 141 11.11 -0.81 -1.98
C GLY A 141 10.35 0.25 -2.76
N ALA A 142 9.42 -0.20 -3.59
CA ALA A 142 8.55 0.66 -4.37
C ALA A 142 7.20 0.00 -4.63
N VAL A 143 6.21 0.81 -5.00
CA VAL A 143 4.95 0.33 -5.53
C VAL A 143 5.05 0.21 -7.04
N GLU A 144 4.65 -0.92 -7.62
CA GLU A 144 4.72 -1.13 -9.06
C GLU A 144 3.93 -0.05 -9.81
N ALA A 145 4.47 0.43 -10.93
CA ALA A 145 3.89 1.51 -11.73
C ALA A 145 2.51 1.16 -12.35
N SER A 146 2.16 -0.12 -12.42
CA SER A 146 0.86 -0.62 -12.87
C SER A 146 -0.21 -0.66 -11.78
N SER A 147 0.16 -0.36 -10.53
CA SER A 147 -0.72 -0.42 -9.37
C SER A 147 -1.90 0.55 -9.46
N ALA A 148 -3.06 0.18 -8.93
CA ALA A 148 -4.23 1.06 -8.93
C ALA A 148 -4.08 2.26 -7.97
N ARG A 149 -3.28 2.11 -6.92
CA ARG A 149 -2.98 3.14 -5.93
C ARG A 149 -1.48 3.23 -5.68
N PHE A 150 -0.99 4.44 -5.45
CA PHE A 150 0.41 4.75 -5.10
C PHE A 150 1.42 4.31 -6.16
N ALA A 151 1.00 4.18 -7.41
CA ALA A 151 1.82 3.65 -8.49
C ALA A 151 3.13 4.44 -8.65
N GLY A 152 4.26 3.75 -8.53
CA GLY A 152 5.58 4.36 -8.64
C GLY A 152 6.12 5.02 -7.37
N ASP A 153 5.33 5.07 -6.29
CA ASP A 153 5.80 5.64 -5.02
C ASP A 153 6.96 4.80 -4.46
N ALA A 154 7.95 5.48 -3.90
CA ALA A 154 8.98 4.84 -3.09
C ALA A 154 8.38 4.40 -1.75
N LEU A 155 8.84 3.25 -1.25
CA LEU A 155 8.36 2.65 -0.01
C LEU A 155 9.50 2.58 0.99
N ASN A 156 9.26 3.10 2.18
CA ASN A 156 10.08 2.84 3.37
C ASN A 156 9.20 2.31 4.48
N ALA A 157 9.62 1.26 5.19
CA ALA A 157 8.83 0.68 6.25
C ALA A 157 9.66 0.35 7.48
N VAL A 158 9.01 0.46 8.63
CA VAL A 158 9.51 -0.06 9.91
C VAL A 158 8.43 -0.92 10.53
N GLY A 159 8.81 -1.97 11.24
CA GLY A 159 7.83 -2.88 11.81
C GLY A 159 8.39 -3.82 12.84
N THR A 160 7.49 -4.64 13.38
CA THR A 160 7.84 -5.75 14.25
C THR A 160 7.13 -7.01 13.81
N SER A 161 7.75 -8.15 14.09
CA SER A 161 7.12 -9.47 14.00
C SER A 161 7.33 -10.22 15.30
N ASP A 162 6.27 -10.83 15.82
CA ASP A 162 6.34 -11.69 16.99
C ASP A 162 6.16 -13.15 16.58
N GLY A 163 7.10 -13.98 17.02
CA GLY A 163 7.17 -15.40 16.74
C GLY A 163 8.60 -15.86 16.49
N THR A 164 8.76 -17.16 16.32
CA THR A 164 10.06 -17.78 16.20
C THR A 164 10.36 -17.98 14.71
N GLY A 165 11.34 -17.24 14.19
CA GLY A 165 11.71 -17.32 12.78
C GLY A 165 12.73 -18.41 12.48
N CYS A 166 13.19 -18.47 11.22
CA CYS A 166 14.24 -19.38 10.83
C CYS A 166 15.54 -19.16 11.63
N GLY A 167 16.28 -20.25 11.85
CA GLY A 167 17.59 -20.21 12.51
C GLY A 167 17.64 -20.40 14.01
N THR A 168 16.49 -20.64 14.65
CA THR A 168 16.47 -20.80 16.10
C THR A 168 16.34 -22.27 16.53
N PRO A 169 16.95 -22.67 17.65
CA PRO A 169 16.75 -24.01 18.21
C PRO A 169 15.30 -24.34 18.60
N ALA A 170 14.46 -23.31 18.75
CA ALA A 170 13.06 -23.46 19.12
C ALA A 170 12.15 -23.85 17.94
N GLY A 171 12.67 -23.88 16.71
CA GLY A 171 11.90 -24.13 15.50
C GLY A 171 11.18 -22.89 14.98
N GLU A 172 10.45 -23.04 13.89
CA GLU A 172 9.73 -21.96 13.22
C GLU A 172 8.25 -21.97 13.61
N THR A 173 7.72 -20.82 14.03
CA THR A 173 6.31 -20.66 14.37
C THR A 173 5.65 -19.65 13.45
N ALA A 174 4.32 -19.63 13.48
CA ALA A 174 3.59 -18.53 12.86
C ALA A 174 4.04 -17.17 13.42
N LEU A 175 3.97 -16.14 12.56
CA LEU A 175 4.45 -14.79 12.84
C LEU A 175 3.31 -13.79 12.72
N ASP A 176 3.04 -13.04 13.77
CA ASP A 176 2.19 -11.86 13.67
C ASP A 176 3.06 -10.63 13.46
N SER A 177 2.80 -9.87 12.40
CA SER A 177 3.64 -8.72 12.04
C SER A 177 2.82 -7.46 11.85
N THR A 178 3.40 -6.34 12.27
CA THR A 178 2.92 -5.00 11.96
C THR A 178 4.03 -4.24 11.24
N LEU A 179 3.75 -3.73 10.04
CA LEU A 179 4.62 -2.80 9.32
C LEU A 179 3.91 -1.47 9.13
N VAL A 180 4.62 -0.38 9.42
CA VAL A 180 4.22 0.99 9.09
C VAL A 180 5.05 1.44 7.90
N LEU A 181 4.37 1.70 6.79
CA LEU A 181 4.93 2.10 5.51
C LEU A 181 4.75 3.60 5.34
N ARG A 182 5.77 4.27 4.83
CA ARG A 182 5.73 5.60 4.25
C ARG A 182 5.88 5.45 2.74
N LEU A 183 4.87 5.91 2.02
CA LEU A 183 4.83 6.00 0.57
C LEU A 183 5.11 7.45 0.20
N THR A 184 6.10 7.66 -0.64
CA THR A 184 6.55 8.99 -1.06
C THR A 184 6.69 9.04 -2.57
N HIS A 185 6.11 10.06 -3.20
CA HIS A 185 6.21 10.27 -4.65
C HIS A 185 7.57 10.88 -5.05
#